data_AF-A0A625KMM1-F1
#
_entry.id   AF-A0A625KMM1-F1
#
_cell.length_a   1.000
_cell.length_b   1.000
_cell.length_c   1.000
_cell.angle_alpha   90.00
_cell.angle_beta   90.00
_cell.angle_gamma   90.00
#
_symmetry.space_group_name_H-M   'P 1'
#
loop_
_entity.id
_entity.type
_entity.pdbx_description
1 polymer ?
#
loop_
_entity_poly.entity_id
_entity_poly.type
_entity_poly.pdbx_seq_one_letter_code
_entity_poly.pdbx_strand_id
1 'polypeptide(L)'
;MLDSTKLDSTKLDSTKYKTKNYLHFDYRVKIENVESYVTDHSKIGNHSFLPLIRYVSSFEKRIEEKNPEFDNRPIKTKDRVIMYAGHMDNFIYKYYAEVLNKDFYNKFCMEKGIDDCVSAYRNNKVGKSNIDFAAEIINQMVNYKEAYILVGDFTNYFDKINHELLKKHLAEVLNQPRLSKDWFNVFRSITKYGYYEKSFLNEEYGSDESIKRSNKKSYFEN
;
A
#
# COMPACT_ATOMS: atom_id res chain seq x y z
N MET A 1 26.71 17.58 -12.13
CA MET A 1 25.40 18.25 -12.31
C MET A 1 24.65 17.46 -13.35
N LEU A 2 23.67 16.66 -12.93
CA LEU A 2 22.77 15.94 -13.82
C LEU A 2 21.49 16.77 -13.95
N ASP A 3 21.17 17.09 -15.19
CA ASP A 3 20.05 17.91 -15.64
C ASP A 3 18.71 17.33 -15.14
N SER A 4 18.03 18.05 -14.26
CA SER A 4 16.82 17.64 -13.54
C SER A 4 15.53 17.96 -14.31
N THR A 5 15.56 17.97 -15.63
CA THR A 5 14.42 18.40 -16.46
C THR A 5 14.24 17.52 -17.68
N LYS A 6 13.58 16.37 -17.46
CA LYS A 6 12.68 15.71 -18.42
C LYS A 6 11.94 14.59 -17.67
N LEU A 7 10.99 14.99 -16.82
CA LEU A 7 9.94 14.07 -16.39
C LEU A 7 9.07 13.85 -17.63
N ASP A 8 9.08 12.63 -18.14
CA ASP A 8 8.30 12.19 -19.29
C ASP A 8 6.83 12.62 -19.09
N SER A 9 6.33 13.53 -19.93
CA SER A 9 5.04 14.21 -19.78
C SER A 9 3.86 13.32 -20.20
N THR A 10 3.90 12.06 -19.79
CA THR A 10 2.90 11.06 -20.12
C THR A 10 1.83 11.13 -19.05
N LYS A 11 0.61 11.52 -19.45
CA LYS A 11 -0.53 11.58 -18.52
C LYS A 11 -0.66 10.27 -17.75
N LEU A 12 -0.96 10.37 -16.45
CA LEU A 12 -1.24 9.21 -15.61
C LEU A 12 -2.43 8.43 -16.20
N ASP A 13 -2.23 7.12 -16.37
CA ASP A 13 -3.23 6.22 -16.93
C ASP A 13 -4.42 6.04 -15.98
N SER A 14 -5.57 6.60 -16.34
CA SER A 14 -6.79 6.56 -15.52
C SER A 14 -7.33 5.15 -15.30
N THR A 15 -6.98 4.18 -16.14
CA THR A 15 -7.34 2.77 -15.91
C THR A 15 -6.56 2.17 -14.75
N LYS A 16 -5.36 2.68 -14.48
CA LYS A 16 -4.52 2.29 -13.33
C LYS A 16 -4.84 3.12 -12.09
N TYR A 17 -5.21 4.40 -12.27
CA TYR A 17 -5.55 5.35 -11.21
C TYR A 17 -7.07 5.46 -11.01
N LYS A 18 -7.71 4.35 -10.64
CA LYS A 18 -9.16 4.30 -10.44
C LYS A 18 -9.61 5.03 -9.18
N THR A 19 -10.60 5.91 -9.32
CA THR A 19 -11.30 6.54 -8.19
C THR A 19 -11.92 5.48 -7.27
N LYS A 20 -11.73 5.65 -5.96
CA LYS A 20 -12.32 4.78 -4.94
C LYS A 20 -13.73 5.23 -4.57
N ASN A 21 -14.62 4.27 -4.30
CA ASN A 21 -16.04 4.50 -4.06
C ASN A 21 -16.44 4.44 -2.57
N TYR A 22 -15.48 4.37 -1.65
CA TYR A 22 -15.77 4.52 -0.22
C TYR A 22 -16.13 5.98 0.11
N LEU A 23 -16.68 6.20 1.30
CA LEU A 23 -16.83 7.54 1.88
C LEU A 23 -15.57 7.88 2.68
N HIS A 24 -15.17 9.14 2.61
CA HIS A 24 -14.08 9.69 3.40
C HIS A 24 -14.41 11.15 3.80
N PHE A 25 -13.47 11.84 4.42
CA PHE A 25 -13.61 13.24 4.81
C PHE A 25 -13.55 14.19 3.61
N ASP A 26 -12.77 13.82 2.58
CA ASP A 26 -12.67 14.55 1.33
C ASP A 26 -13.67 14.05 0.29
N TYR A 27 -13.90 14.87 -0.74
CA TYR A 27 -14.72 14.50 -1.87
C TYR A 27 -13.94 13.60 -2.83
N ARG A 28 -14.67 12.68 -3.48
CA ARG A 28 -14.13 11.87 -4.57
C ARG A 28 -13.58 12.75 -5.68
N VAL A 29 -12.32 12.53 -6.01
CA VAL A 29 -11.65 13.14 -7.15
C VAL A 29 -11.31 12.08 -8.20
N LYS A 30 -11.19 12.52 -9.45
CA LYS A 30 -10.64 11.70 -10.54
C LYS A 30 -9.21 12.14 -10.82
N ILE A 31 -8.34 11.20 -11.18
CA ILE A 31 -6.92 11.47 -11.36
C ILE A 31 -6.68 12.57 -12.40
N GLU A 32 -7.48 12.61 -13.47
CA GLU A 32 -7.35 13.57 -14.57
C GLU A 32 -7.51 15.02 -14.09
N ASN A 33 -8.22 15.23 -12.99
CA ASN A 33 -8.46 16.55 -12.41
C ASN A 33 -7.36 16.96 -11.41
N VAL A 34 -6.62 16.01 -10.86
CA VAL A 34 -5.68 16.24 -9.75
C VAL A 34 -4.25 15.79 -10.06
N GLU A 35 -4.00 15.27 -11.25
CA GLU A 35 -2.72 14.77 -11.70
C GLU A 35 -1.59 15.80 -11.49
N SER A 36 -1.79 17.04 -11.94
CA SER A 36 -0.83 18.13 -11.79
C SER A 36 -0.56 18.54 -10.33
N TYR A 37 -1.40 18.10 -9.39
CA TYR A 37 -1.16 18.23 -7.96
C TYR A 37 -0.36 17.03 -7.44
N VAL A 38 -0.80 15.82 -7.78
CA VAL A 38 -0.23 14.55 -7.33
C VAL A 38 1.23 14.39 -7.76
N THR A 39 1.58 14.86 -8.96
CA THR A 39 2.93 14.77 -9.53
C THR A 39 3.84 15.94 -9.17
N ASP A 40 3.34 16.95 -8.44
CA ASP A 40 4.11 18.14 -8.07
C ASP A 40 4.78 17.95 -6.70
N HIS A 41 6.09 17.68 -6.72
CA HIS A 41 6.87 17.42 -5.51
C HIS A 41 6.83 18.59 -4.51
N SER A 42 6.74 19.84 -4.98
CA SER A 42 6.68 20.99 -4.08
C SER A 42 5.34 21.05 -3.33
N LYS A 43 4.24 20.71 -4.01
CA LYS A 43 2.92 20.58 -3.37
C LYS A 43 2.91 19.41 -2.41
N ILE A 44 3.42 18.24 -2.80
CA ILE A 44 3.44 17.06 -1.92
C ILE A 44 4.31 17.27 -0.70
N GLY A 45 5.42 18.01 -0.81
CA GLY A 45 6.23 18.41 0.34
C GLY A 45 5.48 19.25 1.39
N ASN A 46 4.39 19.91 1.01
CA ASN A 46 3.55 20.73 1.91
C ASN A 46 2.15 20.15 2.12
N HIS A 47 1.85 19.00 1.51
CA HIS A 47 0.52 18.41 1.54
C HIS A 47 0.16 17.94 2.94
N SER A 48 -1.07 18.21 3.36
CA SER A 48 -1.60 17.76 4.65
C SER A 48 -2.42 16.50 4.45
N PHE A 49 -1.82 15.36 4.75
CA PHE A 49 -2.50 14.06 4.68
C PHE A 49 -3.62 13.98 5.71
N LEU A 50 -4.76 13.45 5.27
CA LEU A 50 -5.92 13.25 6.13
C LEU A 50 -5.70 12.04 7.05
N PRO A 51 -6.35 12.02 8.24
CA PRO A 51 -6.42 10.80 9.05
C PRO A 51 -7.05 9.67 8.23
N LEU A 52 -6.59 8.44 8.46
CA LEU A 52 -7.18 7.25 7.84
C LEU A 52 -8.55 6.95 8.46
N ILE A 53 -9.37 6.16 7.76
CA ILE A 53 -10.55 5.55 8.37
C ILE A 53 -10.28 4.07 8.61
N ARG A 54 -10.43 3.64 9.86
CA ARG A 54 -10.15 2.28 10.34
C ARG A 54 -11.45 1.50 10.52
N TYR A 55 -11.44 0.23 10.12
CA TYR A 55 -12.48 -0.73 10.48
C TYR A 55 -11.89 -2.14 10.60
N VAL A 56 -12.65 -3.06 11.21
CA VAL A 56 -12.28 -4.47 11.31
C VAL A 56 -13.13 -5.26 10.32
N SER A 57 -12.47 -6.02 9.45
CA SER A 57 -13.10 -7.00 8.57
C SER A 57 -12.90 -8.39 9.16
N SER A 58 -13.99 -9.09 9.44
CA SER A 58 -13.98 -10.45 9.99
C SER A 58 -14.38 -11.47 8.93
N PHE A 59 -13.69 -12.61 8.89
CA PHE A 59 -14.04 -13.72 8.01
C PHE A 59 -13.68 -15.07 8.63
N GLU A 60 -14.29 -16.14 8.12
CA GLU A 60 -13.97 -17.51 8.56
C GLU A 60 -12.62 -17.96 7.98
N LYS A 61 -11.71 -18.40 8.85
CA LYS A 61 -10.43 -19.01 8.48
C LYS A 61 -10.46 -20.49 8.81
N ARG A 62 -10.13 -21.33 7.84
CA ARG A 62 -9.88 -22.76 8.09
C ARG A 62 -8.69 -22.94 9.04
N ILE A 63 -8.83 -23.88 9.96
CA ILE A 63 -7.81 -24.35 10.88
C ILE A 63 -7.72 -25.88 10.79
N GLU A 64 -6.71 -26.48 11.42
CA GLU A 64 -6.51 -27.93 11.38
C GLU A 64 -7.47 -28.66 12.32
N GLU A 65 -7.74 -28.07 13.48
CA GLU A 65 -8.54 -28.67 14.55
C GLU A 65 -10.03 -28.32 14.44
N LYS A 66 -10.89 -29.21 14.95
CA LYS A 66 -12.33 -28.94 15.10
C LYS A 66 -12.54 -27.85 16.13
N ASN A 67 -13.43 -26.90 15.85
CA ASN A 67 -13.75 -25.80 16.76
C ASN A 67 -15.16 -25.96 17.36
N PRO A 68 -15.31 -26.24 18.66
CA PRO A 68 -16.62 -26.37 19.32
C PRO A 68 -17.50 -25.12 19.21
N GLU A 69 -16.92 -23.92 19.14
CA GLU A 69 -17.65 -22.66 18.97
C GLU A 69 -18.36 -22.56 17.61
N PHE A 70 -17.92 -23.38 16.63
CA PHE A 70 -18.45 -23.40 15.27
C PHE A 70 -19.07 -24.75 14.91
N ASP A 71 -19.73 -25.39 15.87
CA ASP A 71 -20.36 -26.71 15.68
C ASP A 71 -19.35 -27.77 15.20
N ASN A 72 -18.17 -27.77 15.84
CA ASN A 72 -17.04 -28.65 15.51
C ASN A 72 -16.52 -28.54 14.06
N ARG A 73 -16.91 -27.51 13.31
CA ARG A 73 -16.31 -27.20 12.01
C ARG A 73 -14.86 -26.73 12.23
N PRO A 74 -13.90 -27.10 11.36
CA PRO A 74 -12.49 -26.74 11.53
C PRO A 74 -12.23 -25.30 11.03
N ILE A 75 -12.90 -24.34 11.64
CA ILE A 75 -12.85 -22.93 11.29
C ILE A 75 -12.76 -22.05 12.55
N LYS A 76 -12.29 -20.83 12.37
CA LYS A 76 -12.37 -19.77 13.38
C LYS A 76 -12.57 -18.41 12.73
N THR A 77 -13.08 -17.44 13.48
CA THR A 77 -13.08 -16.04 13.04
C THR A 77 -11.65 -15.53 12.94
N LYS A 78 -11.36 -14.80 11.87
CA LYS A 78 -10.12 -14.07 11.67
C LYS A 78 -10.43 -12.62 11.35
N ASP A 79 -9.98 -11.76 12.24
CA ASP A 79 -10.12 -10.32 12.10
C ASP A 79 -8.94 -9.72 11.36
N ARG A 80 -9.23 -8.73 10.51
CA ARG A 80 -8.25 -7.90 9.82
C ARG A 80 -8.60 -6.45 10.04
N VAL A 81 -7.69 -5.73 10.68
CA VAL A 81 -7.75 -4.28 10.71
C VAL A 81 -7.47 -3.78 9.30
N ILE A 82 -8.39 -2.99 8.75
CA ILE A 82 -8.25 -2.33 7.47
C ILE A 82 -8.29 -0.82 7.73
N MET A 83 -7.39 -0.11 7.07
CA MET A 83 -7.38 1.35 7.04
C MET A 83 -7.34 1.82 5.60
N TYR A 84 -8.08 2.89 5.30
CA TYR A 84 -8.06 3.49 3.98
C TYR A 84 -7.88 5.01 4.07
N ALA A 85 -7.19 5.56 3.09
CA ALA A 85 -6.82 6.98 3.02
C ALA A 85 -7.88 7.82 2.29
N GLY A 86 -7.72 9.14 2.35
CA GLY A 86 -8.50 10.07 1.53
C GLY A 86 -8.36 9.82 0.03
N HIS A 87 -9.29 10.35 -0.74
CA HIS A 87 -9.32 10.18 -2.19
C HIS A 87 -8.11 10.82 -2.87
N MET A 88 -7.71 12.02 -2.46
CA MET A 88 -6.47 12.65 -2.95
C MET A 88 -5.23 11.86 -2.50
N ASP A 89 -5.14 11.56 -1.20
CA ASP A 89 -4.01 10.87 -0.58
C ASP A 89 -3.76 9.50 -1.21
N ASN A 90 -4.82 8.78 -1.60
CA ASN A 90 -4.71 7.50 -2.30
C ASN A 90 -3.92 7.62 -3.61
N PHE A 91 -4.13 8.69 -4.38
CA PHE A 91 -3.39 8.93 -5.61
C PHE A 91 -1.95 9.35 -5.34
N ILE A 92 -1.71 10.14 -4.29
CA ILE A 92 -0.34 10.48 -3.85
C ILE A 92 0.42 9.20 -3.50
N TYR A 93 -0.14 8.33 -2.65
CA TYR A 93 0.51 7.06 -2.29
C TYR A 93 0.79 6.17 -3.49
N LYS A 94 -0.18 6.05 -4.40
CA LYS A 94 -0.01 5.26 -5.62
C LYS A 94 1.10 5.82 -6.51
N TYR A 95 1.13 7.14 -6.73
CA TYR A 95 2.15 7.79 -7.54
C TYR A 95 3.56 7.57 -6.97
N TYR A 96 3.76 7.84 -5.68
CA TYR A 96 5.05 7.62 -5.03
C TYR A 96 5.45 6.14 -5.01
N ALA A 97 4.50 5.20 -4.85
CA ALA A 97 4.80 3.78 -4.94
C ALA A 97 5.22 3.34 -6.35
N GLU A 98 4.61 3.91 -7.39
CA GLU A 98 4.97 3.63 -8.79
C GLU A 98 6.35 4.21 -9.13
N VAL A 99 6.62 5.46 -8.76
CA VAL A 99 7.95 6.10 -8.90
C VAL A 99 9.01 5.30 -8.15
N LEU A 100 8.76 4.94 -6.88
CA LEU A 100 9.69 4.15 -6.08
C LEU A 100 10.05 2.84 -6.78
N ASN A 101 9.06 2.09 -7.27
CA ASN A 101 9.32 0.83 -7.92
C ASN A 101 10.03 1.01 -9.26
N LYS A 102 9.44 1.82 -10.15
CA LYS A 102 9.88 1.95 -11.55
C LYS A 102 11.28 2.53 -11.64
N ASP A 103 11.56 3.59 -10.89
CA ASP A 103 12.74 4.42 -11.11
C ASP A 103 13.89 4.08 -10.15
N PHE A 104 13.59 3.47 -8.99
CA PHE A 104 14.57 3.27 -7.92
C PHE A 104 14.70 1.82 -7.46
N TYR A 105 13.66 1.24 -6.88
CA TYR A 105 13.72 -0.05 -6.19
C TYR A 105 14.01 -1.22 -7.15
N ASN A 106 13.49 -1.15 -8.38
CA ASN A 106 13.83 -2.16 -9.38
C ASN A 106 15.31 -2.18 -9.70
N LYS A 107 15.87 -0.99 -9.95
CA LYS A 107 17.31 -0.80 -10.19
C LYS A 107 18.14 -1.25 -9.00
N PHE A 108 17.76 -0.85 -7.79
CA PHE A 108 18.43 -1.24 -6.55
C PHE A 108 18.53 -2.77 -6.41
N CYS A 109 17.43 -3.50 -6.66
CA CYS A 109 17.45 -4.96 -6.57
C CYS A 109 18.32 -5.63 -7.63
N MET A 110 18.36 -5.10 -8.86
CA MET A 110 19.29 -5.58 -9.89
C MET A 110 20.75 -5.36 -9.48
N GLU A 111 21.09 -4.16 -8.99
CA GLU A 111 22.45 -3.81 -8.56
C GLU A 111 22.92 -4.63 -7.35
N LYS A 112 22.00 -4.98 -6.44
CA LYS A 112 22.29 -5.83 -5.28
C LYS A 112 22.24 -7.33 -5.58
N GLY A 113 21.87 -7.74 -6.80
CA GLY A 113 21.75 -9.15 -7.17
C GLY A 113 20.61 -9.89 -6.46
N ILE A 114 19.54 -9.18 -6.10
CA ILE A 114 18.37 -9.75 -5.38
C ILE A 114 17.07 -9.68 -6.20
N ASP A 115 17.13 -9.23 -7.45
CA ASP A 115 15.94 -9.06 -8.31
C ASP A 115 15.17 -10.37 -8.52
N ASP A 116 15.87 -11.49 -8.58
CA ASP A 116 15.27 -12.81 -8.80
C ASP A 116 14.66 -13.41 -7.52
N CYS A 117 15.10 -12.96 -6.35
CA CYS A 117 14.66 -13.50 -5.06
C CYS A 117 13.52 -12.69 -4.43
N VAL A 118 13.39 -11.40 -4.77
CA VAL A 118 12.38 -10.49 -4.19
C VAL A 118 11.23 -10.31 -5.18
N SER A 119 10.13 -11.02 -4.96
CA SER A 119 8.97 -11.03 -5.86
C SER A 119 7.82 -10.12 -5.45
N ALA A 120 7.63 -9.89 -4.14
CA ALA A 120 6.46 -9.20 -3.62
C ALA A 120 6.47 -7.69 -3.92
N TYR A 121 5.30 -7.16 -4.29
CA TYR A 121 5.05 -5.72 -4.53
C TYR A 121 5.88 -5.08 -5.68
N ARG A 122 6.45 -5.91 -6.56
CA ARG A 122 7.28 -5.49 -7.69
C ARG A 122 6.45 -5.23 -8.94
N ASN A 123 6.70 -4.11 -9.63
CA ASN A 123 6.03 -3.81 -10.91
C ASN A 123 6.81 -4.31 -12.15
N ASN A 124 8.04 -4.83 -11.99
CA ASN A 124 8.82 -5.43 -13.08
C ASN A 124 8.57 -6.94 -13.26
N LYS A 125 7.69 -7.55 -12.45
CA LYS A 125 7.35 -8.99 -12.53
C LYS A 125 5.97 -9.23 -13.15
N VAL A 126 5.69 -8.51 -14.24
CA VAL A 126 4.38 -8.52 -14.91
C VAL A 126 4.03 -9.93 -15.39
N GLY A 127 2.79 -10.37 -15.15
CA GLY A 127 2.29 -11.67 -15.59
C GLY A 127 2.71 -12.85 -14.71
N LYS A 128 3.59 -12.64 -13.72
CA LYS A 128 3.92 -13.67 -12.71
C LYS A 128 3.05 -13.49 -11.47
N SER A 129 2.62 -14.62 -10.92
CA SER A 129 1.92 -14.74 -9.65
C SER A 129 2.75 -15.55 -8.66
N ASN A 130 2.28 -15.65 -7.41
CA ASN A 130 2.92 -16.50 -6.40
C ASN A 130 3.03 -17.97 -6.82
N ILE A 131 2.11 -18.44 -7.69
CA ILE A 131 2.13 -19.81 -8.21
C ILE A 131 3.31 -20.00 -9.17
N ASP A 132 3.56 -19.03 -10.04
CA ASP A 132 4.67 -19.07 -11.00
C ASP A 132 6.02 -19.09 -10.27
N PHE A 133 6.18 -18.25 -9.24
CA PHE A 133 7.40 -18.24 -8.43
C PHE A 133 7.61 -19.55 -7.65
N ALA A 134 6.55 -20.13 -7.11
CA ALA A 134 6.64 -21.42 -6.43
C ALA A 134 7.03 -22.54 -7.40
N ALA A 135 6.43 -22.57 -8.59
CA ALA A 135 6.74 -23.55 -9.62
C ALA A 135 8.20 -23.43 -10.09
N GLU A 136 8.71 -22.21 -10.27
CA GLU A 136 10.10 -21.95 -10.63
C GLU A 136 11.08 -22.56 -9.61
N ILE A 137 10.84 -22.32 -8.31
CA ILE A 137 11.66 -22.87 -7.23
C ILE A 137 11.56 -24.39 -7.18
N ILE A 138 10.36 -24.97 -7.24
CA ILE A 138 10.14 -26.42 -7.18
C ILE A 138 10.84 -27.12 -8.37
N ASN A 139 10.72 -26.56 -9.57
CA ASN A 139 11.36 -27.10 -10.77
C ASN A 139 12.89 -27.00 -10.74
N GLN A 140 13.45 -26.04 -10.01
CA GLN A 140 14.88 -26.01 -9.74
C GLN A 140 15.26 -27.06 -8.69
N MET A 141 14.47 -27.18 -7.62
CA MET A 141 14.71 -28.10 -6.51
C MET A 141 14.85 -29.56 -6.96
N VAL A 142 14.05 -30.01 -7.93
CA VAL A 142 14.12 -31.41 -8.43
C VAL A 142 15.44 -31.78 -9.10
N ASN A 143 16.28 -30.81 -9.48
CA ASN A 143 17.58 -31.06 -10.08
C ASN A 143 18.71 -31.23 -9.05
N TYR A 144 18.46 -30.90 -7.78
CA TYR A 144 19.44 -31.09 -6.72
C TYR A 144 19.33 -32.50 -6.15
N LYS A 145 20.47 -33.16 -5.96
CA LYS A 145 20.53 -34.47 -5.30
C LYS A 145 20.04 -34.40 -3.85
N GLU A 146 20.41 -33.33 -3.15
CA GLU A 146 20.06 -33.03 -1.76
C GLU A 146 19.87 -31.51 -1.63
N ALA A 147 18.87 -31.09 -0.85
CA ALA A 147 18.57 -29.68 -0.61
C ALA A 147 18.05 -29.47 0.82
N TYR A 148 18.42 -28.33 1.41
CA TYR A 148 17.87 -27.87 2.69
C TYR A 148 16.92 -26.70 2.45
N ILE A 149 15.71 -26.77 3.01
CA ILE A 149 14.72 -25.71 2.93
C ILE A 149 14.56 -25.08 4.30
N LEU A 150 14.92 -23.81 4.42
CA LEU A 150 14.67 -23.01 5.63
C LEU A 150 13.41 -22.18 5.42
N VAL A 151 12.42 -22.39 6.27
CA VAL A 151 11.17 -21.62 6.27
C VAL A 151 11.17 -20.70 7.50
N GLY A 152 10.92 -19.42 7.26
CA GLY A 152 10.77 -18.41 8.31
C GLY A 152 9.62 -17.47 8.00
N ASP A 153 8.94 -16.98 9.04
CA ASP A 153 7.90 -15.97 8.94
C ASP A 153 8.14 -14.88 10.00
N PHE A 154 7.77 -13.65 9.68
CA PHE A 154 7.91 -12.51 10.58
C PHE A 154 6.58 -12.22 11.27
N THR A 155 6.53 -12.42 12.59
CA THR A 155 5.36 -12.05 13.38
C THR A 155 5.18 -10.53 13.44
N ASN A 156 4.04 -10.04 12.95
CA ASN A 156 3.64 -8.62 13.00
C ASN A 156 4.69 -7.67 12.39
N TYR A 157 5.26 -8.04 11.23
CA TYR A 157 6.33 -7.28 10.57
C TYR A 157 6.03 -5.78 10.44
N PHE A 158 4.88 -5.42 9.85
CA PHE A 158 4.51 -4.02 9.61
C PHE A 158 4.25 -3.23 10.90
N ASP A 159 3.75 -3.87 11.95
CA ASP A 159 3.44 -3.21 13.23
C ASP A 159 4.70 -2.95 14.06
N LYS A 160 5.79 -3.67 13.78
CA LYS A 160 7.05 -3.64 14.56
C LYS A 160 8.25 -3.15 13.77
N ILE A 161 8.05 -2.67 12.54
CA ILE A 161 9.15 -2.22 11.69
C ILE A 161 9.84 -1.00 12.33
N ASN A 162 11.18 -1.02 12.41
CA ASN A 162 11.92 0.13 12.93
C ASN A 162 11.85 1.28 11.91
N HIS A 163 11.18 2.37 12.29
CA HIS A 163 10.96 3.51 11.39
C HIS A 163 12.25 4.27 11.04
N GLU A 164 13.24 4.31 11.93
CA GLU A 164 14.54 4.94 11.63
C GLU A 164 15.30 4.14 10.55
N LEU A 165 15.30 2.82 10.69
CA LEU A 165 15.90 1.91 9.72
C LEU A 165 15.15 1.97 8.38
N LEU A 166 13.82 1.96 8.40
CA LEU A 166 12.99 2.10 7.19
C LEU A 166 13.29 3.41 6.46
N LYS A 167 13.41 4.53 7.19
CA LYS A 167 13.76 5.84 6.61
C LYS A 167 15.15 5.81 5.97
N LYS A 168 16.13 5.19 6.64
CA LYS A 168 17.49 5.04 6.12
C LYS A 168 17.50 4.22 4.83
N HIS A 169 16.84 3.06 4.80
CA HIS A 169 16.78 2.22 3.61
C HIS A 169 16.02 2.88 2.46
N LEU A 170 14.95 3.65 2.75
CA LEU A 170 14.27 4.42 1.72
C LEU A 170 15.21 5.46 1.10
N ALA A 171 16.01 6.17 1.90
CA ALA A 171 17.00 7.11 1.39
C ALA A 171 18.10 6.41 0.56
N GLU A 172 18.55 5.23 0.99
CA GLU A 172 19.51 4.41 0.25
C GLU A 172 18.96 3.98 -1.13
N VAL A 173 17.73 3.47 -1.17
CA VAL A 173 17.06 3.06 -2.43
C VAL A 173 16.89 4.24 -3.37
N LEU A 174 16.52 5.41 -2.85
CA LEU A 174 16.39 6.64 -3.62
C LEU A 174 17.75 7.23 -4.04
N ASN A 175 18.86 6.65 -3.58
CA ASN A 175 20.22 7.15 -3.76
C ASN A 175 20.36 8.62 -3.33
N GLN A 176 19.79 8.95 -2.17
CA GLN A 176 19.83 10.29 -1.59
C GLN A 176 20.44 10.24 -0.19
N PRO A 177 21.28 11.23 0.21
CA PRO A 177 21.82 11.28 1.56
C PRO A 177 20.72 11.49 2.61
N ARG A 178 19.62 12.14 2.24
CA ARG A 178 18.42 12.38 3.05
C ARG A 178 17.20 12.42 2.15
N LEU A 179 16.04 12.02 2.68
CA LEU A 179 14.77 12.18 1.96
C LEU A 179 14.50 13.65 1.67
N SER A 180 14.11 13.96 0.43
CA SER A 180 13.57 15.27 0.07
C SER A 180 12.24 15.51 0.81
N LYS A 181 11.78 16.76 0.80
CA LYS A 181 10.64 17.21 1.61
C LYS A 181 9.38 16.39 1.35
N ASP A 182 9.12 16.09 0.10
CA ASP A 182 7.98 15.30 -0.38
C ASP A 182 8.06 13.83 0.02
N TRP A 183 9.18 13.15 -0.26
CA TRP A 183 9.42 11.78 0.19
C TRP A 183 9.35 11.65 1.71
N PHE A 184 9.88 12.63 2.44
CA PHE A 184 9.78 12.64 3.89
C PHE A 184 8.33 12.85 4.36
N ASN A 185 7.56 13.69 3.67
CA ASN A 185 6.15 13.91 4.02
C ASN A 185 5.32 12.65 3.80
N VAL A 186 5.50 11.95 2.68
CA VAL A 186 4.87 10.64 2.40
C VAL A 186 5.32 9.58 3.41
N PHE A 187 6.63 9.50 3.70
CA PHE A 187 7.14 8.59 4.73
C PHE A 187 6.51 8.87 6.10
N ARG A 188 6.40 10.14 6.48
CA ARG A 188 5.81 10.54 7.76
C ARG A 188 4.32 10.18 7.80
N SER A 189 3.58 10.39 6.71
CA SER A 189 2.15 10.11 6.70
C SER A 189 1.85 8.62 6.83
N ILE A 190 2.70 7.71 6.35
CA ILE A 190 2.51 6.26 6.52
C ILE A 190 3.07 5.69 7.83
N THR A 191 4.00 6.40 8.50
CA THR A 191 4.64 5.93 9.75
C THR A 191 4.12 6.63 11.01
N LYS A 192 3.50 7.80 10.85
CA LYS A 192 2.94 8.64 11.93
C LYS A 192 1.54 9.12 11.53
N TYR A 193 0.68 8.18 11.12
CA TYR A 193 -0.71 8.45 10.76
C TYR A 193 -1.60 8.62 12.00
N GLY A 194 -2.67 9.39 11.85
CA GLY A 194 -3.85 9.30 12.70
C GLY A 194 -4.95 8.53 11.99
N TYR A 195 -5.96 8.08 12.74
CA TYR A 195 -7.14 7.47 12.17
C TYR A 195 -8.40 7.75 13.00
N TYR A 196 -9.57 7.62 12.38
CA TYR A 196 -10.86 7.53 13.05
C TYR A 196 -11.47 6.13 12.87
N GLU A 197 -12.15 5.64 13.89
CA GLU A 197 -12.95 4.41 13.77
C GLU A 197 -14.17 4.67 12.89
N LYS A 198 -14.42 3.78 11.93
CA LYS A 198 -15.59 3.88 11.05
C LYS A 198 -16.91 3.78 11.82
N SER A 199 -16.95 2.97 12.89
CA SER A 199 -18.12 2.84 13.75
C SER A 199 -18.52 4.17 14.37
N PHE A 200 -17.55 4.94 14.87
CA PHE A 200 -17.75 6.28 15.41
C PHE A 200 -18.33 7.23 14.35
N LEU A 201 -17.74 7.25 13.14
CA LEU A 201 -18.25 8.09 12.04
C LEU A 201 -19.69 7.72 11.65
N ASN A 202 -20.02 6.43 11.66
CA ASN A 202 -21.36 5.97 11.32
C ASN A 202 -22.40 6.29 12.40
N GLU A 203 -22.00 6.33 13.67
CA GLU A 203 -22.86 6.73 14.79
C GLU A 203 -23.18 8.22 14.72
N GLU A 204 -22.18 9.07 14.45
CA GLU A 204 -22.34 10.52 14.40
C GLU A 204 -23.04 11.03 13.13
N TYR A 205 -22.72 10.45 11.96
CA TYR A 205 -23.14 10.98 10.66
C TYR A 205 -24.10 10.08 9.88
N GLY A 206 -24.33 8.85 10.37
CA GLY A 206 -25.12 7.82 9.71
C GLY A 206 -24.30 6.80 8.93
N SER A 207 -24.92 5.66 8.60
CA SER A 207 -24.24 4.59 7.86
C SER A 207 -23.85 5.02 6.44
N ASP A 208 -22.88 4.31 5.84
CA ASP A 208 -22.51 4.52 4.44
C ASP A 208 -23.73 4.49 3.49
N GLU A 209 -24.69 3.60 3.74
CA GLU A 209 -25.90 3.49 2.93
C GLU A 209 -26.80 4.71 3.10
N SER A 210 -27.01 5.20 4.33
CA SER A 210 -27.87 6.37 4.57
C SER A 210 -27.26 7.63 3.97
N ILE A 211 -25.96 7.83 4.15
CA ILE A 211 -25.22 8.96 3.59
C ILE A 211 -25.29 8.94 2.06
N LYS A 212 -25.03 7.78 1.43
CA LYS A 212 -25.13 7.66 -0.05
C LYS A 212 -26.54 7.93 -0.57
N ARG A 213 -27.59 7.52 0.15
CA ARG A 213 -28.99 7.81 -0.21
C ARG A 213 -29.33 9.30 -0.13
N SER A 214 -28.68 10.04 0.76
CA SER A 214 -28.82 11.49 0.87
C SER A 214 -28.05 12.28 -0.20
N ASN A 215 -27.50 11.61 -1.24
CA ASN A 215 -26.62 12.18 -2.27
C ASN A 215 -25.33 12.83 -1.74
N LYS A 216 -24.99 12.63 -0.46
CA LYS A 216 -23.71 13.04 0.11
C LYS A 216 -22.57 12.16 -0.41
N LYS A 217 -21.42 12.79 -0.67
CA LYS A 217 -20.23 12.15 -1.27
C LYS A 217 -19.06 12.00 -0.29
N SER A 218 -19.21 12.52 0.92
CA SER A 218 -18.23 12.61 2.02
C SER A 218 -18.98 12.62 3.36
N TYR A 219 -18.26 12.39 4.46
CA TYR A 219 -18.83 12.51 5.82
C TYR A 219 -19.09 13.97 6.23
N PHE A 220 -18.29 14.91 5.72
CA PHE A 220 -18.42 16.34 6.00
C PHE A 220 -18.97 17.10 4.78
N GLU A 221 -19.74 18.15 5.06
CA GLU A 221 -20.12 19.18 4.07
C GLU A 221 -19.05 20.29 4.10
N ASN A 222 -18.60 20.74 2.92
CA ASN A 222 -17.72 21.91 2.77
C ASN A 222 -18.49 23.22 2.92
#